data_AF-A0A1W1BES6-F1
#
_entry.id   AF-A0A1W1BES6-F1
#
_cell.length_a   1.000
_cell.length_b   1.000
_cell.length_c   1.000
_cell.angle_alpha   90.00
_cell.angle_beta   90.00
_cell.angle_gamma   90.00
#
_symmetry.space_group_name_H-M   'P 1'
#
loop_
_entity.id
_entity.type
_entity.pdbx_description
1 polymer ?
#
loop_
_entity_poly.entity_id
_entity_poly.type
_entity_poly.pdbx_seq_one_letter_code
_entity_poly.pdbx_strand_id
1 'polypeptide(L)' 'MENQQKQTIILWTKRVLGLLAILVWGYAIITISQSPAPFREQVPYCMGSTMLIFGLLTMVYKGLEYWEKQA' A
#
# COMPACT_ATOMS: atom_id res chain seq x y z
N MET A 1 -4.06 -27.57 13.40
CA MET A 1 -5.01 -26.44 13.41
C MET A 1 -4.31 -25.07 13.43
N GLU A 2 -3.12 -24.96 14.04
CA GLU A 2 -2.37 -23.69 14.16
C GLU A 2 -1.95 -23.05 12.81
N ASN A 3 -1.46 -23.84 11.84
CA ASN A 3 -1.00 -23.29 10.55
C ASN A 3 -2.13 -22.73 9.68
N GLN A 4 -3.34 -23.30 9.75
CA GLN A 4 -4.49 -22.80 9.00
C GLN A 4 -4.99 -21.46 9.55
N GLN A 5 -4.96 -21.27 10.87
CA GLN A 5 -5.25 -19.97 11.48
C GLN A 5 -4.21 -18.93 11.11
N LYS A 6 -2.90 -19.27 11.14
CA LYS A 6 -1.82 -18.36 10.73
C LYS A 6 -1.98 -17.91 9.27
N GLN A 7 -2.25 -18.83 8.35
CA GLN A 7 -2.51 -18.50 6.93
C GLN A 7 -3.74 -17.61 6.76
N THR A 8 -4.83 -17.88 7.49
CA THR A 8 -6.05 -17.07 7.42
C THR A 8 -5.80 -15.65 7.92
N ILE A 9 -5.07 -15.48 9.02
CA ILE A 9 -4.71 -14.17 9.57
C ILE A 9 -3.82 -13.41 8.58
N ILE A 10 -2.80 -14.06 8.01
CA ILE A 10 -1.90 -13.43 7.02
C ILE A 10 -2.68 -12.98 5.78
N LEU A 11 -3.62 -13.79 5.30
CA LEU A 11 -4.48 -13.45 4.16
C LEU A 11 -5.39 -12.24 4.44
N TRP A 12 -5.97 -12.17 5.64
CA TRP A 12 -6.76 -11.01 6.06
C TRP A 12 -5.91 -9.76 6.24
N THR A 13 -4.73 -9.87 6.84
CA THR A 13 -3.77 -8.77 6.98
C THR A 13 -3.37 -8.21 5.63
N LYS A 14 -3.05 -9.08 4.66
CA LYS A 14 -2.78 -8.72 3.26
C LYS A 14 -3.93 -7.92 2.63
N ARG A 15 -5.19 -8.38 2.80
CA ARG A 15 -6.38 -7.66 2.30
C ARG A 15 -6.56 -6.29 2.95
N VAL A 16 -6.41 -6.19 4.27
CA VAL A 16 -6.51 -4.92 5.01
C VAL A 16 -5.41 -3.95 4.56
N LEU A 17 -4.18 -4.43 4.40
CA LEU A 17 -3.07 -3.62 3.88
C LEU A 17 -3.34 -3.08 2.48
N GLY A 18 -3.88 -3.90 1.58
CA GLY A 18 -4.29 -3.46 0.24
C GLY A 18 -5.36 -2.36 0.30
N LEU A 19 -6.38 -2.53 1.13
CA LEU A 19 -7.43 -1.53 1.35
C LEU A 19 -6.88 -0.21 1.90
N LEU A 20 -6.02 -0.28 2.92
CA LEU A 20 -5.38 0.89 3.52
C LEU A 20 -4.50 1.62 2.51
N ALA A 21 -3.72 0.90 1.69
CA ALA A 21 -2.89 1.52 0.67
C ALA A 21 -3.72 2.28 -0.37
N ILE A 22 -4.86 1.73 -0.80
CA ILE A 22 -5.77 2.41 -1.73
C ILE A 22 -6.37 3.67 -1.09
N LEU A 23 -6.79 3.59 0.18
CA LEU A 23 -7.35 4.74 0.91
C LEU A 23 -6.32 5.87 1.08
N VAL A 24 -5.08 5.52 1.48
CA VAL A 24 -3.98 6.48 1.63
C VAL A 24 -3.60 7.10 0.29
N TRP A 25 -3.55 6.29 -0.78
CA TRP A 25 -3.30 6.77 -2.14
C TRP A 25 -4.39 7.73 -2.62
N GLY A 26 -5.66 7.38 -2.42
CA GLY A 26 -6.79 8.23 -2.77
C GLY A 26 -6.74 9.57 -2.01
N TYR A 27 -6.46 9.53 -0.71
CA TYR A 27 -6.29 10.74 0.11
C TYR A 27 -5.14 11.62 -0.40
N ALA A 28 -4.00 11.03 -0.76
CA ALA A 28 -2.86 11.76 -1.31
C ALA A 28 -3.20 12.45 -2.63
N ILE A 29 -3.93 11.77 -3.53
CA ILE A 29 -4.38 12.36 -4.80
C ILE A 29 -5.34 13.52 -4.58
N ILE A 30 -6.33 13.36 -3.70
CA ILE A 30 -7.28 14.45 -3.40
C ILE A 30 -6.52 15.67 -2.87
N THR A 31 -5.59 15.46 -1.95
CA THR A 31 -4.76 16.52 -1.38
C THR A 31 -3.92 17.24 -2.44
N ILE A 32 -3.30 16.49 -3.37
CA ILE A 32 -2.52 17.07 -4.47
C ILE A 32 -3.43 17.83 -5.44
N SER A 33 -4.61 17.29 -5.77
CA SER A 33 -5.55 17.89 -6.73
C SER A 33 -6.15 19.23 -6.27
N GLN A 34 -6.17 19.48 -4.96
CA GLN A 34 -6.61 20.76 -4.39
C GLN A 34 -5.53 21.85 -4.47
N SER A 35 -4.31 21.50 -4.90
CA SER A 35 -3.24 22.47 -5.07
C SER A 35 -3.49 23.37 -6.29
N PRO A 36 -3.31 24.70 -6.17
CA PRO A 36 -3.41 25.64 -7.28
C PRO A 36 -2.19 25.60 -8.23
N ALA A 37 -1.20 24.75 -7.94
CA ALA A 37 0.01 24.62 -8.75
C ALA A 37 -0.29 24.11 -10.18
N PRO A 38 0.48 24.50 -11.20
CA PRO A 38 0.31 23.98 -12.55
C PRO A 38 0.51 22.46 -12.60
N PHE A 39 -0.31 21.78 -13.40
CA PHE A 39 -0.32 20.30 -13.50
C PHE A 39 1.07 19.69 -13.70
N ARG A 40 1.91 20.35 -14.52
CA ARG A 40 3.28 19.90 -14.82
C ARG A 40 4.18 19.77 -13.59
N GLU A 41 3.97 20.62 -12.59
CA GLU A 41 4.69 20.57 -11.32
C GLU A 41 4.07 19.53 -10.37
N GLN A 42 2.77 19.22 -10.50
CA GLN A 42 2.08 18.21 -9.69
C GLN A 42 2.38 16.77 -10.12
N VAL A 43 2.64 16.52 -11.42
CA VAL A 43 2.95 15.18 -11.97
C VAL A 43 4.01 14.43 -11.15
N PRO A 44 5.21 14.99 -10.87
CA PRO A 44 6.24 14.28 -10.11
C PRO A 44 5.79 13.94 -8.68
N TYR A 45 4.99 14.78 -8.03
CA TYR A 45 4.45 14.47 -6.70
C TYR A 45 3.42 13.35 -6.73
N CYS A 46 2.55 13.34 -7.75
CA CYS A 46 1.55 12.29 -7.93
C CYS A 46 2.20 10.94 -8.26
N MET A 47 3.18 10.93 -9.18
CA MET A 47 3.95 9.73 -9.51
C MET A 47 4.79 9.25 -8.32
N GLY A 48 5.49 10.16 -7.65
CA GLY A 48 6.34 9.86 -6.50
C GLY A 48 5.57 9.31 -5.31
N SER A 49 4.43 9.94 -4.96
CA SER A 49 3.59 9.46 -3.85
C SER A 49 3.00 8.08 -4.15
N THR A 50 2.51 7.87 -5.38
CA THR A 50 2.02 6.56 -5.85
C THR A 50 3.11 5.49 -5.70
N MET A 51 4.30 5.77 -6.24
CA MET A 51 5.40 4.81 -6.24
C MET A 51 5.86 4.48 -4.81
N LEU A 52 5.87 5.46 -3.91
CA LEU A 52 6.23 5.26 -2.51
C LEU A 52 5.18 4.42 -1.77
N ILE A 53 3.89 4.76 -1.91
CA ILE A 53 2.78 4.05 -1.25
C ILE A 53 2.72 2.58 -1.70
N PHE A 54 2.75 2.34 -3.02
CA PHE A 54 2.71 0.97 -3.54
C PHE A 54 4.05 0.23 -3.34
N GLY A 55 5.17 0.94 -3.29
CA GLY A 55 6.48 0.38 -2.93
C GLY A 55 6.50 -0.15 -1.50
N LEU A 56 6.02 0.63 -0.54
CA LEU A 56 5.86 0.20 0.86
C LEU A 56 4.88 -0.96 0.98
N LEU A 57 3.73 -0.89 0.30
CA LEU A 57 2.77 -2.00 0.27
C LEU A 57 3.44 -3.30 -0.21
N THR A 58 4.20 -3.22 -1.31
CA THR A 58 4.92 -4.37 -1.89
C THR A 58 5.97 -4.93 -0.93
N MET A 59 6.73 -4.05 -0.26
CA MET A 59 7.71 -4.46 0.74
C MET A 59 7.04 -5.23 1.89
N VAL A 60 5.94 -4.69 2.44
CA VAL A 60 5.21 -5.33 3.54
C VAL A 60 4.57 -6.65 3.09
N TYR A 61 3.99 -6.70 1.89
CA TYR A 61 3.42 -7.94 1.34
C TYR A 61 4.46 -9.04 1.18
N LYS A 62 5.63 -8.72 0.59
CA LYS A 62 6.72 -9.66 0.42
C LYS A 62 7.33 -10.08 1.77
N GLY A 63 7.41 -9.16 2.73
CA GLY A 63 7.84 -9.48 4.10
C GLY A 63 6.91 -10.48 4.78
N LEU A 64 5.60 -10.28 4.65
CA LEU A 64 4.59 -11.22 5.16
C LEU A 64 4.66 -12.59 4.45
N GLU A 65 4.88 -12.62 3.14
CA GLU A 65 5.09 -13.89 2.40
C GLU A 65 6.37 -14.62 2.81
N TYR A 66 7.45 -13.88 3.08
CA TYR A 66 8.70 -14.46 3.53
C TYR A 66 8.55 -15.09 4.92
N TRP A 67 7.85 -14.41 5.83
CA TRP A 67 7.49 -14.97 7.15
C TRP A 67 6.56 -16.17 7.04
N GLU A 68 5.58 -16.13 6.13
CA GLU A 68 4.67 -17.24 5.88
C GLU A 68 5.40 -18.50 5.38
N LYS A 69 6.46 -18.35 4.58
CA LYS A 69 7.27 -19.48 4.08
C LYS A 69 8.24 -20.06 5.11
N GLN A 70 8.49 -19.36 6.21
CA GLN A 70 9.39 -19.81 7.28
C GLN A 70 8.69 -20.37 8.52
N ALA A 71 7.39 -20.11 8.66
CA ALA A 71 6.55 -20.62 9.75
C ALA A 71 5.96 -22.00 9.43
#